data_AF-A0AAN6P213-F1
#
_entry.id   AF-A0AAN6P213-F1
#
_cell.length_a   1.000
_cell.length_b   1.000
_cell.length_c   1.000
_cell.angle_alpha   90.00
_cell.angle_beta   90.00
_cell.angle_gamma   90.00
#
_symmetry.space_group_name_H-M   'P 1'
#
loop_
_entity.id
_entity.type
_entity.pdbx_description
1 polymer ?
#
loop_
_entity_poly.entity_id
_entity_poly.type
_entity_poly.pdbx_seq_one_letter_code
_entity_poly.pdbx_strand_id
1 'polypeptide(L)'
;MAKLGRRLSQNSKMLITMPSQRKLFTIVLGICAFSLILLIAHSPATIENLPVPHALKPSGGKTPDDRKHKPKYKSPPKYTPPPIKDNFPLLSSEGKNKAPPIPSWNVSPKDLWTQYNLPTAPPLLIGFTRSWPMLQQTVVSYLTAGWPATQIYVVENTGTQQANARGQLSLQNPFYLNHTVLKDILGVNIIQTPTLLNFAQLQNFYLAQSYERQWPYYFWSHMDVLALSNEEGNEKNKAKWNEEGYKSLYAMALTTLKDARENDPKWAVRFFAYDHLALVNPEAYEDVGGWDTLIPYYVTDCDMHSRLTMRGWSMKDARWAGAIWDVSVALDDLSVLYRVDGVTPSFTDPNPPPPKKGWFSSWKRDGEEEETKKNQKRQENVAGWLEGQSPRGSRGVNEALMSKREEENQAQEQMKEGEHKTDELDKWRALQKIAEEMYHYKHDSKRGRNTWQLGQQGGQGEPFYYPAAGIAKGIELLTETGYKVYREKWGHKDCDLITKGHLSFDDQWKVKKDWWF
;
A
#
# COMPACT_ATOMS: atom_id res chain seq x y z
N MET A 1 -11.67 -30.91 -59.86
CA MET A 1 -10.58 -30.45 -60.74
C MET A 1 -9.57 -29.73 -59.84
N ALA A 2 -8.47 -30.38 -59.44
CA ALA A 2 -7.14 -30.29 -60.07
C ALA A 2 -6.60 -28.83 -60.01
N LYS A 3 -5.50 -28.45 -59.33
CA LYS A 3 -4.15 -29.03 -59.17
C LYS A 3 -3.36 -28.18 -58.13
N LEU A 4 -2.17 -28.68 -57.76
CA LEU A 4 -1.10 -28.15 -56.88
C LEU A 4 -1.29 -28.43 -55.37
N GLY A 5 -0.66 -29.43 -54.74
CA GLY A 5 0.43 -30.32 -55.16
C GLY A 5 1.82 -29.84 -54.71
N ARG A 6 2.20 -30.27 -53.49
CA ARG A 6 3.55 -30.57 -52.98
C ARG A 6 4.67 -29.53 -53.15
N ARG A 7 5.13 -28.98 -52.02
CA ARG A 7 6.57 -28.83 -51.74
C ARG A 7 6.92 -29.58 -50.45
N LEU A 8 7.71 -30.62 -50.65
CA LEU A 8 8.38 -31.43 -49.63
C LEU A 8 9.58 -30.66 -49.07
N SER A 9 9.74 -30.78 -47.75
CA SER A 9 10.96 -31.22 -47.06
C SER A 9 12.31 -30.64 -47.50
N GLN A 10 12.92 -29.86 -46.61
CA GLN A 10 14.30 -30.05 -46.09
C GLN A 10 14.70 -28.81 -45.28
N ASN A 11 14.82 -28.94 -43.97
CA ASN A 11 15.70 -28.09 -43.16
C ASN A 11 16.32 -28.96 -42.05
N SER A 12 17.43 -29.57 -42.45
CA SER A 12 18.70 -29.65 -41.73
C SER A 12 18.67 -29.91 -40.22
N LYS A 13 18.91 -31.18 -39.87
CA LYS A 13 19.50 -31.58 -38.59
C LYS A 13 20.80 -30.78 -38.37
N MET A 14 20.81 -29.88 -37.39
CA MET A 14 22.04 -29.24 -36.89
C MET A 14 22.85 -30.32 -36.16
N LEU A 15 23.78 -30.96 -36.87
CA LEU A 15 24.83 -31.78 -36.26
C LEU A 15 25.77 -30.82 -35.51
N ILE A 16 25.65 -30.80 -34.18
CA ILE A 16 26.64 -30.18 -33.30
C ILE A 16 27.91 -31.03 -33.42
N THR A 17 28.83 -30.61 -34.28
CA THR A 17 30.18 -31.19 -34.33
C THR A 17 30.88 -30.83 -33.04
N MET A 18 31.04 -31.80 -32.14
CA MET A 18 31.86 -31.60 -30.94
C MET A 18 33.28 -31.17 -31.37
N PRO A 19 33.84 -30.10 -30.79
CA PRO A 19 35.20 -29.70 -31.06
C PRO A 19 36.15 -30.85 -30.71
N SER A 20 37.13 -31.12 -31.58
CA SER A 20 38.14 -32.14 -31.31
C SER A 20 38.79 -31.90 -29.94
N GLN A 21 39.23 -32.96 -29.26
CA GLN A 21 39.78 -32.86 -27.90
C GLN A 21 40.88 -31.80 -27.75
N ARG A 22 41.65 -31.55 -28.82
CA ARG A 22 42.64 -30.46 -28.85
C ARG A 22 42.00 -29.07 -28.74
N LYS A 23 40.90 -28.80 -29.44
CA LYS A 23 40.16 -27.52 -29.38
C LYS A 23 39.49 -27.33 -28.01
N LEU A 24 38.94 -28.40 -27.43
CA LEU A 24 38.36 -28.35 -26.10
C LEU A 24 39.44 -28.00 -25.05
N PHE A 25 40.63 -28.59 -25.16
CA PHE A 25 41.76 -28.30 -24.28
C PHE A 25 42.22 -26.84 -24.41
N THR A 26 42.28 -26.28 -25.62
CA THR A 26 42.63 -24.86 -25.82
C THR A 26 41.59 -23.91 -25.22
N ILE A 27 40.29 -24.22 -25.35
CA ILE A 27 39.21 -23.42 -24.77
C ILE A 27 39.30 -23.45 -23.23
N VAL A 28 39.51 -24.63 -22.64
CA VAL A 28 39.66 -24.76 -21.18
C VAL A 28 40.88 -24.01 -20.67
N LEU A 29 42.02 -24.10 -21.37
CA LEU A 29 43.23 -23.32 -21.04
C LEU A 29 42.98 -21.80 -21.14
N GLY A 30 42.23 -21.36 -22.15
CA GLY A 30 41.83 -19.96 -22.30
C GLY A 30 40.96 -19.48 -21.14
N ILE A 31 39.99 -20.29 -20.71
CA ILE A 31 39.11 -19.98 -19.56
C ILE A 31 39.90 -19.96 -18.25
N CYS A 32 40.83 -20.90 -18.05
CA CYS A 32 41.69 -20.94 -16.86
C CYS A 32 42.65 -19.74 -16.82
N ALA A 33 43.26 -19.38 -17.94
CA ALA A 33 44.13 -18.21 -18.04
C ALA A 33 43.35 -16.91 -17.79
N PHE A 34 42.14 -16.79 -18.36
CA PHE A 34 41.28 -15.63 -18.15
C PHE A 34 40.81 -15.51 -16.68
N SER A 35 40.42 -16.63 -16.07
CA SER A 35 40.06 -16.68 -14.64
C SER A 35 41.24 -16.31 -13.74
N LEU A 36 42.46 -16.74 -14.08
CA LEU A 36 43.67 -16.39 -13.34
C LEU A 36 44.01 -14.90 -13.47
N ILE A 37 43.84 -14.32 -14.66
CA ILE A 37 44.01 -12.88 -14.89
C ILE A 37 42.98 -12.08 -14.07
N LEU A 38 41.72 -12.52 -14.02
CA LEU A 38 40.69 -11.87 -13.18
C LEU A 38 41.01 -11.97 -11.69
N LEU A 39 41.52 -13.11 -11.21
CA LEU A 39 41.95 -13.30 -9.83
C LEU A 39 43.15 -12.42 -9.45
N ILE A 40 44.09 -12.23 -10.36
CA ILE A 40 45.24 -11.34 -10.14
C ILE A 40 44.77 -9.88 -10.17
N ALA A 41 43.95 -9.48 -11.16
CA ALA A 41 43.44 -8.11 -11.29
C ALA A 41 42.53 -7.67 -10.13
N HIS A 42 41.82 -8.62 -9.50
CA HIS A 42 40.98 -8.36 -8.33
C HIS A 42 41.65 -8.78 -7.01
N SER A 43 42.95 -9.10 -7.03
CA SER A 43 43.67 -9.35 -5.80
C SER A 43 43.73 -8.04 -4.99
N PRO A 44 43.54 -8.10 -3.65
CA PRO A 44 43.62 -6.91 -2.80
C PRO A 44 44.92 -6.11 -2.99
N ALA A 45 46.02 -6.80 -3.30
CA ALA A 45 47.33 -6.22 -3.54
C ALA A 45 47.43 -5.40 -4.85
N THR A 46 46.59 -5.68 -5.86
CA THR A 46 46.54 -4.90 -7.11
C THR A 46 45.62 -3.70 -6.99
N ILE A 47 44.57 -3.80 -6.17
CA ILE A 47 43.64 -2.70 -5.86
C ILE A 47 44.31 -1.62 -5.00
N GLU A 48 45.21 -1.99 -4.09
CA GLU A 48 46.00 -1.03 -3.29
C GLU A 48 47.00 -0.19 -4.11
N ASN A 49 47.37 -0.65 -5.31
CA ASN A 49 48.37 0.01 -6.16
C ASN A 49 47.76 0.81 -7.33
N LEU A 50 46.44 0.99 -7.37
CA LEU A 50 45.83 1.90 -8.33
C LEU A 50 46.22 3.34 -7.99
N PRO A 51 46.85 4.09 -8.92
CA PRO A 51 47.19 5.49 -8.68
C PRO A 51 45.90 6.29 -8.53
N VAL A 52 45.62 6.69 -7.28
CA VAL A 52 44.56 7.64 -6.96
C VAL A 52 44.84 8.92 -7.76
N PRO A 53 43.91 9.39 -8.62
CA PRO A 53 44.10 10.64 -9.34
C PRO A 53 44.26 11.78 -8.33
N HIS A 54 45.46 12.35 -8.29
CA HIS A 54 45.86 13.59 -7.62
C HIS A 54 44.89 14.10 -6.54
N ALA A 55 45.03 13.57 -5.32
CA ALA A 55 44.72 14.36 -4.15
C ALA A 55 45.51 15.67 -4.27
N LEU A 56 44.81 16.80 -4.38
CA LEU A 56 45.39 18.13 -4.37
C LEU A 56 46.37 18.22 -3.19
N LYS A 57 47.67 18.28 -3.48
CA LYS A 57 48.68 18.58 -2.46
C LYS A 57 48.27 19.90 -1.81
N PRO A 58 48.04 19.94 -0.48
CA PRO A 58 47.79 21.22 0.18
C PRO A 58 49.05 22.07 0.04
N SER A 59 48.93 23.20 -0.63
CA SER A 59 50.02 24.18 -0.73
C SER A 59 50.42 24.59 0.68
N GLY A 60 51.68 24.36 1.03
CA GLY A 60 52.28 24.84 2.27
C GLY A 60 52.09 26.35 2.39
N GLY A 61 51.29 26.77 3.38
CA GLY A 61 51.00 28.16 3.63
C GLY A 61 50.26 28.34 4.94
N LYS A 62 51.02 28.66 6.00
CA LYS A 62 50.62 29.18 7.32
C LYS A 62 49.57 28.34 8.07
N THR A 63 50.01 27.69 9.14
CA THR A 63 49.16 27.07 10.18
C THR A 63 48.03 28.03 10.61
N PRO A 64 46.76 27.76 10.27
CA PRO A 64 45.64 28.40 10.93
C PRO A 64 45.49 27.74 12.32
N ASP A 65 45.22 28.57 13.33
CA ASP A 65 44.80 28.18 14.68
C ASP A 65 43.92 26.91 14.67
N ASP A 66 44.49 25.77 15.09
CA ASP A 66 43.87 24.44 15.08
C ASP A 66 42.84 24.29 16.21
N ARG A 67 42.01 25.32 16.41
CA ARG A 67 40.69 25.14 17.01
C ARG A 67 39.85 24.37 16.00
N LYS A 68 40.06 23.05 15.95
CA LYS A 68 39.26 22.10 15.15
C LYS A 68 37.79 22.46 15.34
N HIS A 69 37.22 23.12 14.34
CA HIS A 69 35.83 23.55 14.33
C HIS A 69 34.99 22.27 14.20
N LYS A 70 34.73 21.60 15.33
CA LYS A 70 33.90 20.40 15.35
C LYS A 70 32.50 20.81 14.90
N PRO A 71 31.84 20.00 14.04
CA PRO A 71 30.45 20.24 13.68
C PRO A 71 29.60 20.40 14.94
N LYS A 72 28.78 21.45 14.99
CA LYS A 72 27.75 21.61 16.00
C LYS A 72 26.54 20.78 15.57
N TYR A 73 26.35 19.64 16.20
CA TYR A 73 25.22 18.75 15.92
C TYR A 73 23.91 19.30 16.50
N LYS A 74 22.78 18.96 15.87
CA LYS A 74 21.45 19.21 16.42
C LYS A 74 21.29 18.43 17.72
N SER A 75 20.55 18.98 18.67
CA SER A 75 20.20 18.26 19.91
C SER A 75 19.42 16.98 19.57
N PRO A 76 19.65 15.87 20.27
CA PRO A 76 18.85 14.67 20.10
C PRO A 76 17.38 14.93 20.45
N PRO A 77 16.44 14.18 19.86
CA PRO A 77 15.03 14.29 20.22
C PRO A 77 14.85 14.00 21.72
N LYS A 78 13.97 14.76 22.37
CA LYS A 78 13.68 14.62 23.81
C LYS A 78 12.82 13.39 24.13
N TYR A 79 12.23 12.77 23.12
CA TYR A 79 11.32 11.65 23.22
C TYR A 79 11.47 10.78 21.98
N THR A 80 11.54 9.47 22.19
CA THR A 80 11.52 8.47 21.13
C THR A 80 10.21 7.70 21.26
N PRO A 81 9.39 7.62 20.20
CA PRO A 81 8.20 6.77 20.18
C PRO A 81 8.51 5.31 20.51
N PRO A 82 7.53 4.54 21.01
CA PRO A 82 7.69 3.10 21.17
C PRO A 82 7.97 2.43 19.82
N PRO A 83 8.71 1.30 19.80
CA PRO A 83 8.92 0.53 18.58
C PRO A 83 7.60 0.09 17.93
N ILE A 84 7.59 0.08 16.60
CA ILE A 84 6.43 -0.36 15.82
C ILE A 84 6.29 -1.87 15.90
N LYS A 85 5.05 -2.35 16.00
CA LYS A 85 4.69 -3.76 15.98
C LYS A 85 4.19 -4.16 14.59
N ASP A 86 4.36 -5.43 14.25
CA ASP A 86 3.72 -6.02 13.08
C ASP A 86 2.21 -6.10 13.37
N ASN A 87 1.39 -5.54 12.48
CA ASN A 87 -0.06 -5.51 12.63
C ASN A 87 -0.76 -6.69 11.95
N PHE A 88 -0.02 -7.67 11.46
CA PHE A 88 -0.60 -8.90 10.96
C PHE A 88 0.17 -10.12 11.47
N PRO A 89 0.13 -10.40 12.79
CA PRO A 89 0.90 -11.49 13.39
C PRO A 89 0.60 -12.86 12.77
N LEU A 90 -0.63 -13.05 12.25
CA LEU A 90 -1.04 -14.26 11.52
C LEU A 90 -0.26 -14.52 10.22
N LEU A 91 0.44 -13.52 9.66
CA LEU A 91 1.32 -13.69 8.50
C LEU A 91 2.80 -13.71 8.87
N SER A 92 3.14 -13.33 10.10
CA SER A 92 4.51 -13.40 10.60
C SER A 92 4.90 -14.86 10.87
N SER A 93 6.18 -15.13 11.09
CA SER A 93 6.79 -16.47 11.22
C SER A 93 6.14 -17.43 12.23
N GLU A 94 5.19 -16.95 13.04
CA GLU A 94 4.42 -17.71 14.03
C GLU A 94 3.06 -18.22 13.52
N GLY A 95 2.61 -17.88 12.29
CA GLY A 95 1.24 -18.17 11.83
C GLY A 95 1.14 -18.73 10.42
N LYS A 96 1.12 -20.06 10.27
CA LYS A 96 0.62 -20.87 9.13
C LYS A 96 1.07 -20.54 7.67
N ASN A 97 1.79 -19.45 7.40
CA ASN A 97 2.15 -18.92 6.08
C ASN A 97 0.96 -18.76 5.12
N LYS A 98 -0.22 -18.39 5.64
CA LYS A 98 -1.42 -18.23 4.80
C LYS A 98 -2.37 -17.19 5.38
N ALA A 99 -2.81 -16.26 4.53
CA ALA A 99 -3.88 -15.33 4.89
C ALA A 99 -5.21 -16.07 5.16
N PRO A 100 -6.02 -15.60 6.13
CA PRO A 100 -7.39 -16.07 6.28
C PRO A 100 -8.20 -15.90 4.98
N PRO A 101 -9.29 -16.64 4.78
CA PRO A 101 -10.15 -16.45 3.61
C PRO A 101 -10.80 -15.06 3.63
N ILE A 102 -10.83 -14.40 2.47
CA ILE A 102 -11.62 -13.19 2.25
C ILE A 102 -13.12 -13.51 2.46
N PRO A 103 -13.94 -12.59 3.01
CA PRO A 103 -15.38 -12.79 3.11
C PRO A 103 -15.97 -13.22 1.76
N SER A 104 -16.75 -14.30 1.74
CA SER A 104 -17.12 -15.02 0.52
C SER A 104 -17.87 -14.14 -0.50
N TRP A 105 -18.69 -13.20 -0.03
CA TRP A 105 -19.41 -12.23 -0.86
C TRP A 105 -18.50 -11.19 -1.54
N ASN A 106 -17.30 -10.95 -1.00
CA ASN A 106 -16.30 -10.06 -1.60
C ASN A 106 -15.35 -10.79 -2.56
N VAL A 107 -15.38 -12.13 -2.64
CA VAL A 107 -14.53 -12.88 -3.56
C VAL A 107 -14.96 -12.61 -5.01
N SER A 108 -14.20 -11.78 -5.72
CA SER A 108 -14.46 -11.49 -7.13
C SER A 108 -14.15 -12.70 -8.03
N PRO A 109 -14.96 -12.98 -9.06
CA PRO A 109 -14.56 -13.84 -10.16
C PRO A 109 -13.22 -13.37 -10.75
N LYS A 110 -12.35 -14.32 -11.13
CA LYS A 110 -10.97 -14.06 -11.60
C LYS A 110 -10.93 -13.16 -12.84
N ASP A 111 -11.94 -13.25 -13.68
CA ASP A 111 -12.08 -12.59 -14.97
C ASP A 111 -13.26 -11.62 -15.02
N LEU A 112 -13.72 -11.12 -13.86
CA LEU A 112 -14.87 -10.20 -13.78
C LEU A 112 -14.75 -9.00 -14.75
N TRP A 113 -13.55 -8.45 -14.94
CA TRP A 113 -13.26 -7.35 -15.87
C TRP A 113 -13.66 -7.64 -17.33
N THR A 114 -13.67 -8.91 -17.76
CA THR A 114 -14.07 -9.29 -19.12
C THR A 114 -15.55 -8.99 -19.38
N GLN A 115 -16.40 -9.08 -18.35
CA GLN A 115 -17.83 -8.74 -18.41
C GLN A 115 -18.05 -7.24 -18.65
N TYR A 116 -17.01 -6.41 -18.48
CA TYR A 116 -17.02 -4.97 -18.74
C TYR A 116 -16.35 -4.61 -20.08
N ASN A 117 -16.16 -5.59 -20.98
CA ASN A 117 -15.56 -5.41 -22.31
C ASN A 117 -14.20 -4.68 -22.24
N LEU A 118 -13.38 -5.06 -21.26
CA LEU A 118 -12.02 -4.60 -21.12
C LEU A 118 -11.09 -5.63 -21.78
N PRO A 119 -10.03 -5.22 -22.50
CA PRO A 119 -9.08 -6.16 -23.13
C PRO A 119 -8.06 -6.73 -22.14
N THR A 120 -7.80 -6.01 -21.04
CA THR A 120 -6.96 -6.43 -19.93
C THR A 120 -7.58 -5.95 -18.63
N ALA A 121 -7.30 -6.66 -17.53
CA ALA A 121 -7.67 -6.21 -16.20
C ALA A 121 -6.95 -4.89 -15.87
N PRO A 122 -7.67 -3.84 -15.41
CA PRO A 122 -7.06 -2.62 -14.95
C PRO A 122 -6.36 -2.87 -13.61
N PRO A 123 -5.05 -2.56 -13.47
CA PRO A 123 -4.34 -2.78 -12.21
C PRO A 123 -4.71 -1.72 -11.17
N LEU A 124 -4.45 -2.03 -9.91
CA LEU A 124 -4.36 -1.06 -8.82
C LEU A 124 -2.89 -0.85 -8.45
N LEU A 125 -2.41 0.38 -8.62
CA LEU A 125 -1.07 0.80 -8.26
C LEU A 125 -1.08 1.46 -6.88
N ILE A 126 -0.29 0.94 -5.94
CA ILE A 126 -0.16 1.49 -4.58
C ILE A 126 1.29 1.90 -4.38
N GLY A 127 1.55 3.21 -4.33
CA GLY A 127 2.89 3.75 -4.15
C GLY A 127 3.34 3.63 -2.71
N PHE A 128 4.46 2.96 -2.46
CA PHE A 128 5.00 2.80 -1.13
C PHE A 128 6.35 3.50 -0.98
N THR A 129 6.45 4.37 0.02
CA THR A 129 7.75 4.93 0.42
C THR A 129 8.15 4.53 1.82
N ARG A 130 7.24 4.51 2.80
CA ARG A 130 7.57 4.23 4.21
C ARG A 130 6.34 3.80 5.00
N SER A 131 6.50 3.28 6.22
CA SER A 131 5.39 2.77 7.05
C SER A 131 4.82 1.44 6.58
N TRP A 132 5.52 0.35 6.91
CA TRP A 132 5.08 -1.01 6.59
C TRP A 132 3.66 -1.35 7.09
N PRO A 133 3.28 -1.10 8.36
CA PRO A 133 1.93 -1.44 8.84
C PRO A 133 0.81 -0.75 8.05
N MET A 134 1.08 0.46 7.57
CA MET A 134 0.14 1.25 6.78
C MET A 134 -0.05 0.67 5.38
N LEU A 135 1.05 0.31 4.70
CA LEU A 135 0.99 -0.38 3.42
C LEU A 135 0.26 -1.71 3.55
N GLN A 136 0.60 -2.50 4.58
CA GLN A 136 0.01 -3.81 4.81
C GLN A 136 -1.51 -3.69 5.02
N GLN A 137 -1.95 -2.71 5.81
CA GLN A 137 -3.37 -2.38 5.98
C GLN A 137 -4.03 -2.05 4.64
N THR A 138 -3.46 -1.13 3.88
CA THR A 138 -4.02 -0.71 2.59
C THR A 138 -4.20 -1.91 1.65
N VAL A 139 -3.15 -2.71 1.47
CA VAL A 139 -3.20 -3.90 0.61
C VAL A 139 -4.26 -4.89 1.09
N VAL A 140 -4.27 -5.22 2.38
CA VAL A 140 -5.25 -6.16 2.94
C VAL A 140 -6.67 -5.63 2.81
N SER A 141 -6.90 -4.34 3.01
CA SER A 141 -8.23 -3.73 2.90
C SER A 141 -8.78 -3.82 1.48
N TYR A 142 -7.96 -3.61 0.45
CA TYR A 142 -8.39 -3.82 -0.94
C TYR A 142 -8.66 -5.28 -1.26
N LEU A 143 -7.82 -6.20 -0.76
CA LEU A 143 -8.04 -7.64 -0.92
C LEU A 143 -9.39 -8.05 -0.31
N THR A 144 -9.67 -7.65 0.93
CA THR A 144 -10.91 -8.02 1.61
C THR A 144 -12.13 -7.28 1.08
N ALA A 145 -11.95 -6.12 0.44
CA ALA A 145 -12.97 -5.42 -0.34
C ALA A 145 -13.13 -5.96 -1.78
N GLY A 146 -12.50 -7.09 -2.09
CA GLY A 146 -12.74 -7.88 -3.30
C GLY A 146 -11.87 -7.56 -4.50
N TRP A 147 -10.81 -6.78 -4.32
CA TRP A 147 -9.82 -6.55 -5.37
C TRP A 147 -8.98 -7.81 -5.60
N PRO A 148 -8.87 -8.33 -6.82
CA PRO A 148 -8.04 -9.52 -7.08
C PRO A 148 -6.56 -9.24 -6.79
N ALA A 149 -5.92 -10.09 -5.98
CA ALA A 149 -4.52 -9.94 -5.60
C ALA A 149 -3.57 -9.79 -6.80
N THR A 150 -3.82 -10.56 -7.87
CA THR A 150 -3.03 -10.53 -9.11
C THR A 150 -3.14 -9.20 -9.87
N GLN A 151 -4.08 -8.33 -9.50
CA GLN A 151 -4.27 -7.00 -10.10
C GLN A 151 -3.74 -5.88 -9.20
N ILE A 152 -3.34 -6.17 -7.96
CA ILE A 152 -2.69 -5.19 -7.08
C ILE A 152 -1.20 -5.21 -7.35
N TYR A 153 -0.62 -4.03 -7.56
CA TYR A 153 0.80 -3.79 -7.72
C TYR A 153 1.25 -2.78 -6.67
N VAL A 154 2.01 -3.26 -5.70
CA VAL A 154 2.74 -2.39 -4.78
C VAL A 154 3.95 -1.85 -5.51
N VAL A 155 4.00 -0.53 -5.68
CA VAL A 155 5.14 0.16 -6.30
C VAL A 155 6.11 0.57 -5.19
N GLU A 156 7.16 -0.23 -5.01
CA GLU A 156 8.21 0.01 -4.02
C GLU A 156 9.06 1.22 -4.46
N ASN A 157 8.76 2.37 -3.86
CA ASN A 157 9.42 3.65 -4.03
C ASN A 157 10.18 4.04 -2.75
N THR A 158 10.97 3.12 -2.22
CA THR A 158 11.73 3.25 -0.97
C THR A 158 13.11 3.88 -1.19
N GLY A 159 13.67 3.75 -2.40
CA GLY A 159 15.05 4.16 -2.70
C GLY A 159 16.13 3.30 -2.06
N THR A 160 15.77 2.20 -1.38
CA THR A 160 16.70 1.31 -0.68
C THR A 160 17.27 0.21 -1.59
N GLN A 161 17.16 0.40 -2.90
CA GLN A 161 17.67 -0.52 -3.91
C GLN A 161 17.13 -1.93 -3.65
N GLN A 162 18.00 -2.95 -3.57
CA GLN A 162 17.59 -4.34 -3.36
C GLN A 162 17.52 -4.74 -1.88
N ALA A 163 17.63 -3.80 -0.93
CA ALA A 163 17.75 -4.13 0.49
C ALA A 163 16.52 -4.87 1.04
N ASN A 164 15.30 -4.45 0.68
CA ASN A 164 14.07 -5.14 1.08
C ASN A 164 13.97 -6.53 0.45
N ALA A 165 14.22 -6.64 -0.86
CA ALA A 165 14.22 -7.93 -1.57
C ALA A 165 15.23 -8.94 -1.00
N ARG A 166 16.32 -8.45 -0.40
CA ARG A 166 17.36 -9.25 0.26
C ARG A 166 17.12 -9.43 1.78
N GLY A 167 16.04 -8.90 2.34
CA GLY A 167 15.72 -9.00 3.77
C GLY A 167 16.73 -8.27 4.68
N GLN A 168 17.33 -7.18 4.22
CA GLN A 168 18.41 -6.48 4.93
C GLN A 168 17.92 -5.37 5.87
N LEU A 169 16.63 -5.03 5.83
CA LEU A 169 16.04 -3.98 6.67
C LEU A 169 15.18 -4.63 7.75
N SER A 170 15.19 -4.07 8.97
CA SER A 170 14.30 -4.51 10.04
C SER A 170 12.97 -3.77 10.01
N LEU A 171 11.94 -4.31 10.69
CA LEU A 171 10.64 -3.66 10.86
C LEU A 171 10.73 -2.24 11.43
N GLN A 172 11.80 -1.87 12.13
CA GLN A 172 11.94 -0.52 12.68
C GLN A 172 12.45 0.50 11.66
N ASN A 173 12.98 0.05 10.52
CA ASN A 173 13.44 0.92 9.45
C ASN A 173 12.23 1.58 8.75
N PRO A 174 12.23 2.90 8.53
CA PRO A 174 11.14 3.58 7.83
C PRO A 174 10.83 3.00 6.45
N PHE A 175 11.84 2.48 5.76
CA PHE A 175 11.76 1.97 4.39
C PHE A 175 11.51 0.45 4.31
N TYR A 176 11.28 -0.20 5.45
CA TYR A 176 11.04 -1.64 5.51
C TYR A 176 9.82 -2.05 4.67
N LEU A 177 9.98 -3.09 3.87
CA LEU A 177 8.92 -3.77 3.14
C LEU A 177 9.23 -5.26 3.05
N ASN A 178 8.24 -6.11 3.32
CA ASN A 178 8.40 -7.55 3.27
C ASN A 178 7.90 -8.13 1.93
N HIS A 179 8.84 -8.48 1.05
CA HIS A 179 8.55 -9.04 -0.29
C HIS A 179 7.82 -10.39 -0.20
N THR A 180 8.20 -11.26 0.75
CA THR A 180 7.59 -12.58 0.94
C THR A 180 6.13 -12.46 1.37
N VAL A 181 5.82 -11.57 2.32
CA VAL A 181 4.43 -11.36 2.75
C VAL A 181 3.57 -10.84 1.61
N LEU A 182 4.03 -9.84 0.86
CA LEU A 182 3.25 -9.29 -0.26
C LEU A 182 3.07 -10.31 -1.40
N LYS A 183 4.16 -10.93 -1.86
CA LYS A 183 4.15 -11.76 -3.06
C LYS A 183 3.71 -13.19 -2.80
N ASP A 184 4.28 -13.83 -1.79
CA ASP A 184 4.13 -15.27 -1.59
C ASP A 184 2.92 -15.61 -0.70
N ILE A 185 2.55 -14.71 0.21
CA ILE A 185 1.44 -14.92 1.15
C ILE A 185 0.16 -14.21 0.69
N LEU A 186 0.23 -12.91 0.39
CA LEU A 186 -0.91 -12.11 -0.07
C LEU A 186 -1.17 -12.21 -1.57
N GLY A 187 -0.18 -12.68 -2.35
CA GLY A 187 -0.33 -12.91 -3.79
C GLY A 187 -0.36 -11.63 -4.64
N VAL A 188 0.09 -10.49 -4.11
CA VAL A 188 0.16 -9.22 -4.85
C VAL A 188 1.48 -9.07 -5.57
N ASN A 189 1.51 -8.18 -6.56
CA ASN A 189 2.71 -7.90 -7.34
C ASN A 189 3.53 -6.79 -6.69
N ILE A 190 4.85 -6.79 -6.95
CA ILE A 190 5.75 -5.70 -6.56
C ILE A 190 6.43 -5.17 -7.83
N ILE A 191 6.41 -3.85 -7.99
CA ILE A 191 7.22 -3.13 -8.99
C ILE A 191 8.18 -2.23 -8.22
N GLN A 192 9.48 -2.45 -8.37
CA GLN A 192 10.47 -1.60 -7.70
C GLN A 192 10.83 -0.42 -8.59
N THR A 193 10.86 0.79 -8.02
CA THR A 193 11.44 1.94 -8.71
C THR A 193 12.97 1.85 -8.72
N PRO A 194 13.66 2.42 -9.73
CA PRO A 194 15.12 2.39 -9.79
C PRO A 194 15.79 3.28 -8.72
N THR A 195 15.06 4.28 -8.21
CA THR A 195 15.49 5.22 -7.18
C THR A 195 14.27 5.77 -6.45
N LEU A 196 14.49 6.55 -5.38
CA LEU A 196 13.42 7.29 -4.72
C LEU A 196 12.89 8.40 -5.65
N LEU A 197 11.66 8.25 -6.10
CA LEU A 197 10.92 9.22 -6.91
C LEU A 197 10.09 10.14 -6.00
N ASN A 198 10.00 11.42 -6.36
CA ASN A 198 8.99 12.30 -5.76
C ASN A 198 7.57 11.95 -6.26
N PHE A 199 6.53 12.61 -5.76
CA PHE A 199 5.15 12.27 -6.12
C PHE A 199 4.88 12.45 -7.62
N ALA A 200 5.25 13.58 -8.21
CA ALA A 200 5.02 13.82 -9.64
C ALA A 200 5.78 12.82 -10.53
N GLN A 201 7.02 12.49 -10.15
CA GLN A 201 7.82 11.45 -10.83
C GLN A 201 7.19 10.07 -10.69
N LEU A 202 6.65 9.72 -9.52
CA LEU A 202 5.98 8.45 -9.28
C LEU A 202 4.68 8.33 -10.09
N GLN A 203 3.91 9.40 -10.22
CA GLN A 203 2.72 9.43 -11.08
C GLN A 203 3.08 9.24 -12.56
N ASN A 204 4.16 9.87 -13.04
CA ASN A 204 4.67 9.62 -14.39
C ASN A 204 5.24 8.20 -14.54
N PHE A 205 5.78 7.61 -13.48
CA PHE A 205 6.19 6.21 -13.49
C PHE A 205 4.98 5.27 -13.66
N TYR A 206 3.84 5.54 -13.02
CA TYR A 206 2.59 4.80 -13.26
C TYR A 206 2.13 4.90 -14.70
N LEU A 207 2.18 6.11 -15.26
CA LEU A 207 1.85 6.35 -16.67
C LEU A 207 2.77 5.55 -17.59
N ALA A 208 4.08 5.56 -17.35
CA ALA A 208 5.05 4.76 -18.11
C ALA A 208 4.75 3.25 -18.00
N GLN A 209 4.42 2.75 -16.80
CA GLN A 209 4.01 1.35 -16.61
C GLN A 209 2.74 1.01 -17.40
N SER A 210 1.79 1.94 -17.53
CA SER A 210 0.59 1.73 -18.34
C SER A 210 0.91 1.52 -19.82
N TYR A 211 1.91 2.22 -20.35
CA TYR A 211 2.36 2.05 -21.74
C TYR A 211 3.12 0.74 -21.94
N GLU A 212 4.10 0.47 -21.08
CA GLU A 212 4.94 -0.74 -21.16
C GLU A 212 4.11 -2.02 -21.06
N ARG A 213 3.04 -1.99 -20.28
CA ARG A 213 2.18 -3.14 -20.00
C ARG A 213 0.86 -3.11 -20.75
N GLN A 214 0.67 -2.11 -21.61
CA GLN A 214 -0.53 -1.90 -22.43
C GLN A 214 -1.82 -1.90 -21.59
N TRP A 215 -1.79 -1.22 -20.44
CA TRP A 215 -2.96 -1.00 -19.60
C TRP A 215 -3.74 0.21 -20.12
N PRO A 216 -4.92 0.03 -20.73
CA PRO A 216 -5.68 1.15 -21.28
C PRO A 216 -6.17 2.09 -20.18
N TYR A 217 -6.36 1.56 -18.97
CA TYR A 217 -6.77 2.28 -17.78
C TYR A 217 -6.08 1.66 -16.57
N TYR A 218 -5.85 2.45 -15.54
CA TYR A 218 -5.34 1.94 -14.27
C TYR A 218 -6.00 2.68 -13.11
N PHE A 219 -6.03 2.02 -11.96
CA PHE A 219 -6.35 2.63 -10.69
C PHE A 219 -5.06 2.93 -9.95
N TRP A 220 -5.03 4.01 -9.17
CA TRP A 220 -3.99 4.21 -8.17
C TRP A 220 -4.62 4.60 -6.84
N SER A 221 -3.96 4.21 -5.76
CA SER A 221 -4.37 4.51 -4.40
C SER A 221 -3.21 5.04 -3.59
N HIS A 222 -3.54 5.86 -2.59
CA HIS A 222 -2.64 6.19 -1.50
C HIS A 222 -2.31 4.92 -0.70
N MET A 223 -1.13 4.91 -0.06
CA MET A 223 -0.69 3.80 0.79
C MET A 223 -1.21 3.88 2.23
N ASP A 224 -1.86 4.98 2.60
CA ASP A 224 -2.40 5.28 3.93
C ASP A 224 -3.93 5.34 3.95
N VAL A 225 -4.56 4.33 3.33
CA VAL A 225 -6.01 4.20 3.30
C VAL A 225 -6.50 2.97 4.05
N LEU A 226 -7.76 3.02 4.46
CA LEU A 226 -8.55 1.85 4.83
C LEU A 226 -9.75 1.79 3.89
N ALA A 227 -9.85 0.72 3.09
CA ALA A 227 -10.91 0.57 2.07
C ALA A 227 -11.86 -0.58 2.43
N LEU A 228 -13.17 -0.34 2.37
CA LEU A 228 -14.22 -1.33 2.62
C LEU A 228 -15.27 -1.31 1.50
N SER A 229 -15.82 -2.48 1.17
CA SER A 229 -17.04 -2.57 0.35
C SER A 229 -18.25 -2.01 1.11
N ASN A 230 -19.25 -1.51 0.38
CA ASN A 230 -20.52 -1.05 0.95
C ASN A 230 -21.45 -2.26 1.21
N GLU A 231 -21.24 -3.00 2.30
CA GLU A 231 -21.94 -4.27 2.61
C GLU A 231 -23.41 -4.10 3.01
N GLU A 232 -23.85 -2.89 3.40
CA GLU A 232 -25.27 -2.53 3.60
C GLU A 232 -25.96 -1.99 2.34
N GLY A 233 -25.25 -1.96 1.22
CA GLY A 233 -25.68 -1.23 0.03
C GLY A 233 -25.45 0.28 0.15
N ASN A 234 -25.77 0.99 -0.92
CA ASN A 234 -25.64 2.44 -1.05
C ASN A 234 -26.63 2.98 -2.10
N GLU A 235 -26.54 4.28 -2.41
CA GLU A 235 -27.43 4.95 -3.36
C GLU A 235 -27.38 4.38 -4.80
N LYS A 236 -26.25 3.81 -5.24
CA LYS A 236 -26.07 3.23 -6.59
C LYS A 236 -26.22 1.71 -6.64
N ASN A 237 -25.94 1.00 -5.56
CA ASN A 237 -26.23 -0.42 -5.42
C ASN A 237 -26.90 -0.68 -4.08
N LYS A 238 -28.22 -0.91 -4.09
CA LYS A 238 -29.00 -1.11 -2.87
C LYS A 238 -28.88 -2.52 -2.28
N ALA A 239 -28.38 -3.48 -3.07
CA ALA A 239 -28.25 -4.85 -2.62
C ALA A 239 -27.21 -4.95 -1.49
N LYS A 240 -27.59 -5.60 -0.40
CA LYS A 240 -26.72 -5.92 0.73
C LYS A 240 -25.83 -7.11 0.42
N TRP A 241 -24.80 -7.34 1.24
CA TRP A 241 -23.81 -8.41 1.05
C TRP A 241 -24.40 -9.82 0.86
N ASN A 242 -25.58 -10.10 1.42
CA ASN A 242 -26.29 -11.38 1.35
C ASN A 242 -27.44 -11.40 0.33
N GLU A 243 -27.58 -10.36 -0.48
CA GLU A 243 -28.66 -10.22 -1.46
C GLU A 243 -28.12 -10.38 -2.90
N GLU A 244 -28.96 -10.87 -3.80
CA GLU A 244 -28.64 -10.92 -5.22
C GLU A 244 -28.37 -9.51 -5.77
N GLY A 245 -27.31 -9.37 -6.57
CA GLY A 245 -26.92 -8.07 -7.13
C GLY A 245 -25.94 -7.27 -6.26
N TYR A 246 -25.52 -7.80 -5.10
CA TYR A 246 -24.40 -7.23 -4.36
C TYR A 246 -23.16 -7.04 -5.24
N LYS A 247 -22.42 -5.96 -4.99
CA LYS A 247 -21.16 -5.64 -5.66
C LYS A 247 -20.14 -5.17 -4.64
N SER A 248 -18.99 -5.83 -4.65
CA SER A 248 -17.80 -5.40 -3.90
C SER A 248 -17.25 -4.07 -4.41
N LEU A 249 -16.31 -3.46 -3.68
CA LEU A 249 -15.62 -2.24 -4.09
C LEU A 249 -15.02 -2.37 -5.51
N TYR A 250 -14.37 -3.50 -5.80
CA TYR A 250 -13.78 -3.75 -7.12
C TYR A 250 -14.84 -3.82 -8.23
N ALA A 251 -15.94 -4.53 -8.02
CA ALA A 251 -17.02 -4.63 -9.00
C ALA A 251 -17.69 -3.26 -9.27
N MET A 252 -17.82 -2.43 -8.23
CA MET A 252 -18.29 -1.06 -8.39
C MET A 252 -17.28 -0.17 -9.12
N ALA A 253 -15.98 -0.33 -8.87
CA ALA A 253 -14.92 0.38 -9.58
C ALA A 253 -14.93 0.08 -11.09
N LEU A 254 -15.15 -1.18 -11.47
CA LEU A 254 -15.35 -1.58 -12.87
C LEU A 254 -16.63 -1.00 -13.47
N THR A 255 -17.70 -0.89 -12.67
CA THR A 255 -18.95 -0.23 -13.09
C THR A 255 -18.69 1.25 -13.42
N THR A 256 -17.91 1.95 -12.59
CA THR A 256 -17.49 3.34 -12.85
C THR A 256 -16.63 3.46 -14.10
N LEU A 257 -15.69 2.54 -14.34
CA LEU A 257 -14.88 2.53 -15.55
C LEU A 257 -15.73 2.34 -16.82
N LYS A 258 -16.71 1.43 -16.79
CA LYS A 258 -17.64 1.25 -17.89
C LYS A 258 -18.45 2.51 -18.16
N ASP A 259 -19.01 3.12 -17.12
CA ASP A 259 -19.78 4.38 -17.24
C ASP A 259 -18.93 5.51 -17.86
N ALA A 260 -17.69 5.69 -17.40
CA ALA A 260 -16.80 6.71 -17.95
C ALA A 260 -16.54 6.49 -19.45
N ARG A 261 -16.30 5.24 -19.88
CA ARG A 261 -16.06 4.88 -21.28
C ARG A 261 -17.28 5.08 -22.17
N GLU A 262 -18.48 4.76 -21.67
CA GLU A 262 -19.71 4.79 -22.47
C GLU A 262 -20.36 6.18 -22.51
N ASN A 263 -20.27 6.95 -21.41
CA ASN A 263 -21.06 8.16 -21.21
C ASN A 263 -20.24 9.45 -21.13
N ASP A 264 -18.91 9.37 -21.18
CA ASP A 264 -18.04 10.55 -21.08
C ASP A 264 -16.83 10.43 -22.01
N PRO A 265 -16.96 10.77 -23.31
CA PRO A 265 -15.91 10.52 -24.31
C PRO A 265 -14.60 11.27 -24.05
N LYS A 266 -14.58 12.24 -23.14
CA LYS A 266 -13.41 13.06 -22.81
C LYS A 266 -13.15 13.09 -21.31
N TRP A 267 -13.07 11.91 -20.69
CA TRP A 267 -12.77 11.75 -19.27
C TRP A 267 -11.28 11.55 -18.99
N ALA A 268 -10.78 12.18 -17.93
CA ALA A 268 -9.42 11.98 -17.43
C ALA A 268 -9.38 11.11 -16.18
N VAL A 269 -10.21 11.46 -15.18
CA VAL A 269 -10.14 10.84 -13.84
C VAL A 269 -11.53 10.60 -13.26
N ARG A 270 -11.66 9.52 -12.49
CA ARG A 270 -12.76 9.34 -11.53
C ARG A 270 -12.21 9.20 -10.12
N PHE A 271 -12.68 10.06 -9.22
CA PHE A 271 -12.27 10.12 -7.83
C PHE A 271 -13.25 9.38 -6.93
N PHE A 272 -12.80 8.35 -6.22
CA PHE A 272 -13.69 7.53 -5.38
C PHE A 272 -13.81 8.05 -3.95
N ALA A 273 -12.80 8.75 -3.47
CA ALA A 273 -12.84 9.51 -2.21
C ALA A 273 -11.72 10.55 -2.31
N TYR A 274 -12.01 11.68 -2.98
CA TYR A 274 -10.95 12.55 -3.48
C TYR A 274 -9.90 11.71 -4.25
N ASP A 275 -8.61 11.99 -4.08
CA ASP A 275 -7.52 11.25 -4.72
C ASP A 275 -7.06 10.00 -3.95
N HIS A 276 -7.75 9.58 -2.89
CA HIS A 276 -7.35 8.40 -2.09
C HIS A 276 -7.38 7.11 -2.92
N LEU A 277 -8.37 7.00 -3.81
CA LEU A 277 -8.44 6.04 -4.91
C LEU A 277 -8.94 6.78 -6.15
N ALA A 278 -8.23 6.62 -7.26
CA ALA A 278 -8.58 7.24 -8.52
C ALA A 278 -8.45 6.26 -9.68
N LEU A 279 -9.40 6.33 -10.62
CA LEU A 279 -9.32 5.69 -11.92
C LEU A 279 -8.78 6.71 -12.92
N VAL A 280 -7.76 6.32 -13.68
CA VAL A 280 -7.05 7.19 -14.62
C VAL A 280 -7.22 6.70 -16.06
N ASN A 281 -7.45 7.67 -16.96
CA ASN A 281 -7.30 7.53 -18.40
C ASN A 281 -5.90 8.03 -18.83
N PRO A 282 -4.95 7.15 -19.17
CA PRO A 282 -3.61 7.51 -19.66
C PRO A 282 -3.62 8.49 -20.83
N GLU A 283 -4.58 8.36 -21.75
CA GLU A 283 -4.69 9.24 -22.94
C GLU A 283 -4.85 10.72 -22.54
N ALA A 284 -5.68 10.98 -21.54
CA ALA A 284 -5.89 12.33 -21.04
C ALA A 284 -4.63 12.91 -20.40
N TYR A 285 -3.86 12.06 -19.72
CA TYR A 285 -2.62 12.47 -19.09
C TYR A 285 -1.53 12.72 -20.14
N GLU A 286 -1.50 11.96 -21.23
CA GLU A 286 -0.62 12.19 -22.37
C GLU A 286 -0.93 13.52 -23.06
N ASP A 287 -2.20 13.84 -23.30
CA ASP A 287 -2.63 15.09 -23.98
C ASP A 287 -2.14 16.36 -23.26
N VAL A 288 -1.97 16.30 -21.93
CA VAL A 288 -1.46 17.43 -21.15
C VAL A 288 0.05 17.37 -20.88
N GLY A 289 0.74 16.30 -21.27
CA GLY A 289 2.18 16.12 -21.05
C GLY A 289 2.56 15.48 -19.70
N GLY A 290 1.64 14.75 -19.07
CA GLY A 290 1.86 14.09 -17.78
C GLY A 290 1.98 15.06 -16.60
N TRP A 291 2.51 14.58 -15.48
CA TRP A 291 2.76 15.38 -14.29
C TRP A 291 4.04 16.20 -14.44
N ASP A 292 4.03 17.47 -14.02
CA ASP A 292 5.22 18.32 -14.07
C ASP A 292 6.21 17.92 -12.97
N THR A 293 7.29 17.25 -13.35
CA THR A 293 8.29 16.75 -12.39
C THR A 293 9.10 17.85 -11.68
N LEU A 294 9.01 19.10 -12.14
CA LEU A 294 9.60 20.26 -11.45
C LEU A 294 8.74 20.72 -10.27
N ILE A 295 7.49 20.21 -10.16
CA ILE A 295 6.57 20.43 -9.04
C ILE A 295 6.43 19.09 -8.29
N PRO A 296 7.34 18.76 -7.36
CA PRO A 296 7.57 17.39 -6.90
C PRO A 296 6.52 16.80 -5.95
N TYR A 297 5.80 17.62 -5.19
CA TYR A 297 4.85 17.20 -4.15
C TYR A 297 3.60 18.10 -4.18
N TYR A 298 3.10 18.56 -3.03
CA TYR A 298 1.90 19.39 -2.93
C TYR A 298 1.89 20.54 -3.95
N VAL A 299 0.70 20.86 -4.48
CA VAL A 299 0.38 21.78 -5.60
C VAL A 299 0.56 21.20 -7.01
N THR A 300 1.22 20.06 -7.16
CA THR A 300 1.34 19.38 -8.45
C THR A 300 0.00 18.84 -8.96
N ASP A 301 -0.91 18.50 -8.04
CA ASP A 301 -2.31 18.17 -8.32
C ASP A 301 -3.06 19.37 -8.88
N CYS A 302 -2.87 20.56 -8.31
CA CYS A 302 -3.44 21.79 -8.84
C CYS A 302 -2.96 22.10 -10.26
N ASP A 303 -1.67 21.90 -10.55
CA ASP A 303 -1.11 22.02 -11.89
C ASP A 303 -1.74 21.01 -12.88
N MET A 304 -1.70 19.72 -12.54
CA MET A 304 -2.17 18.65 -13.40
C MET A 304 -3.67 18.75 -13.69
N HIS A 305 -4.49 18.90 -12.64
CA HIS A 305 -5.95 18.95 -12.76
C HIS A 305 -6.40 20.21 -13.53
N SER A 306 -5.73 21.34 -13.33
CA SER A 306 -6.02 22.55 -14.09
C SER A 306 -5.69 22.36 -15.57
N ARG A 307 -4.55 21.76 -15.92
CA ARG A 307 -4.19 21.48 -17.32
C ARG A 307 -5.19 20.55 -18.00
N LEU A 308 -5.65 19.50 -17.30
CA LEU A 308 -6.71 18.62 -17.79
C LEU A 308 -8.00 19.41 -18.08
N THR A 309 -8.41 20.26 -17.13
CA THR A 309 -9.62 21.09 -17.27
C THR A 309 -9.49 22.10 -18.42
N MET A 310 -8.34 22.76 -18.55
CA MET A 310 -8.03 23.70 -19.65
C MET A 310 -8.10 23.02 -21.02
N ARG A 311 -7.79 21.71 -21.08
CA ARG A 311 -7.89 20.88 -22.28
C ARG A 311 -9.27 20.24 -22.46
N GLY A 312 -10.22 20.51 -21.57
CA GLY A 312 -11.60 20.03 -21.63
C GLY A 312 -11.76 18.56 -21.23
N TRP A 313 -10.82 17.99 -20.47
CA TRP A 313 -10.98 16.67 -19.90
C TRP A 313 -11.76 16.71 -18.60
N SER A 314 -12.71 15.78 -18.44
CA SER A 314 -13.55 15.71 -17.26
C SER A 314 -12.85 14.99 -16.10
N MET A 315 -13.07 15.50 -14.90
CA MET A 315 -12.76 14.83 -13.65
C MET A 315 -14.03 14.84 -12.81
N LYS A 316 -14.50 13.67 -12.39
CA LYS A 316 -15.79 13.51 -11.70
C LYS A 316 -15.64 12.58 -10.50
N ASP A 317 -16.45 12.83 -9.48
CA ASP A 317 -16.52 11.94 -8.33
C ASP A 317 -17.33 10.67 -8.65
N ALA A 318 -16.88 9.56 -8.06
CA ALA A 318 -17.48 8.23 -8.10
C ALA A 318 -17.56 7.62 -6.69
N ARG A 319 -17.96 8.47 -5.73
CA ARG A 319 -17.96 8.21 -4.28
C ARG A 319 -18.77 7.01 -3.79
N TRP A 320 -19.55 6.39 -4.65
CA TRP A 320 -20.46 5.30 -4.33
C TRP A 320 -19.84 3.90 -4.44
N ALA A 321 -18.59 3.76 -4.92
CA ALA A 321 -18.04 2.42 -5.16
C ALA A 321 -17.69 1.65 -3.87
N GLY A 322 -17.29 2.37 -2.82
CA GLY A 322 -17.03 1.83 -1.50
C GLY A 322 -16.64 2.94 -0.54
N ALA A 323 -16.35 2.57 0.70
CA ALA A 323 -15.96 3.50 1.74
C ALA A 323 -14.43 3.47 1.88
N ILE A 324 -13.78 4.62 1.66
CA ILE A 324 -12.32 4.74 1.61
C ILE A 324 -11.92 5.91 2.49
N TRP A 325 -11.23 5.60 3.58
CA TRP A 325 -10.79 6.58 4.57
C TRP A 325 -9.29 6.83 4.43
N ASP A 326 -8.92 8.11 4.36
CA ASP A 326 -7.53 8.57 4.49
C ASP A 326 -7.14 8.61 5.97
N VAL A 327 -6.23 7.73 6.38
CA VAL A 327 -5.93 7.47 7.80
C VAL A 327 -4.47 7.75 8.12
N SER A 328 -4.17 7.94 9.40
CA SER A 328 -2.82 8.20 9.93
C SER A 328 -2.38 7.17 10.94
N VAL A 329 -3.13 6.09 11.09
CA VAL A 329 -2.88 4.99 12.01
C VAL A 329 -3.22 3.69 11.30
N ALA A 330 -2.63 2.60 11.74
CA ALA A 330 -2.97 1.27 11.27
C ALA A 330 -3.77 0.54 12.36
N LEU A 331 -4.67 -0.36 11.95
CA LEU A 331 -5.32 -1.32 12.82
C LEU A 331 -4.25 -2.14 13.54
N ASP A 332 -4.47 -2.45 14.81
CA ASP A 332 -3.53 -3.22 15.62
C ASP A 332 -3.42 -4.70 15.16
N ASP A 333 -4.50 -5.26 14.62
CA ASP A 333 -4.54 -6.59 14.02
C ASP A 333 -5.41 -6.60 12.74
N LEU A 334 -4.80 -6.88 11.59
CA LEU A 334 -5.47 -6.93 10.29
C LEU A 334 -6.37 -8.16 10.10
N SER A 335 -6.35 -9.14 11.02
CA SER A 335 -7.26 -10.29 10.98
C SER A 335 -8.74 -9.88 11.04
N VAL A 336 -9.05 -8.72 11.64
CA VAL A 336 -10.41 -8.13 11.70
C VAL A 336 -10.99 -7.87 10.30
N LEU A 337 -10.15 -7.54 9.32
CA LEU A 337 -10.59 -7.31 7.94
C LEU A 337 -11.08 -8.58 7.25
N TYR A 338 -10.63 -9.75 7.72
CA TYR A 338 -11.04 -11.08 7.26
C TYR A 338 -12.20 -11.66 8.07
N ARG A 339 -12.80 -10.90 9.00
CA ARG A 339 -13.90 -11.36 9.87
C ARG A 339 -13.52 -12.53 10.78
N VAL A 340 -12.27 -12.57 11.25
CA VAL A 340 -11.82 -13.59 12.22
C VAL A 340 -12.51 -13.37 13.57
N ASP A 341 -13.09 -14.43 14.12
CA ASP A 341 -13.78 -14.40 15.42
C ASP A 341 -12.85 -14.07 16.59
N GLY A 342 -13.39 -13.38 17.60
CA GLY A 342 -12.69 -13.08 18.84
C GLY A 342 -11.69 -11.92 18.75
N VAL A 343 -11.61 -11.23 17.61
CA VAL A 343 -10.76 -10.05 17.41
C VAL A 343 -11.63 -8.82 17.21
N THR A 344 -11.34 -7.75 17.94
CA THR A 344 -12.05 -6.47 17.85
C THR A 344 -11.15 -5.44 17.18
N PRO A 345 -11.65 -4.62 16.24
CA PRO A 345 -10.86 -3.56 15.66
C PRO A 345 -10.42 -2.52 16.69
N SER A 346 -9.14 -2.18 16.68
CA SER A 346 -8.54 -1.09 17.45
C SER A 346 -7.34 -0.52 16.69
N PHE A 347 -6.83 0.64 17.13
CA PHE A 347 -5.60 1.21 16.61
C PHE A 347 -4.77 1.86 17.72
N THR A 348 -3.45 1.88 17.52
CA THR A 348 -2.49 2.57 18.37
C THR A 348 -1.77 3.67 17.59
N ASP A 349 -1.59 4.85 18.20
CA ASP A 349 -0.78 5.92 17.62
C ASP A 349 0.70 5.46 17.49
N PRO A 350 1.26 5.37 16.27
CA PRO A 350 2.64 4.94 16.05
C PRO A 350 3.67 6.00 16.50
N ASN A 351 3.23 7.21 16.79
CA ASN A 351 4.05 8.32 17.24
C ASN A 351 3.31 9.11 18.33
N PRO A 352 3.07 8.54 19.52
CA PRO A 352 2.32 9.19 20.58
C PRO A 352 3.06 10.41 21.14
N PRO A 353 2.36 11.39 21.74
CA PRO A 353 3.04 12.50 22.38
C PRO A 353 3.82 11.99 23.61
N PRO A 354 4.87 12.72 24.06
CA PRO A 354 5.58 12.36 25.27
C PRO A 354 4.61 12.23 26.45
N PRO A 355 4.73 11.20 27.30
CA PRO A 355 3.86 11.04 28.46
C PRO A 355 3.98 12.27 29.38
N LYS A 356 2.84 12.77 29.88
CA LYS A 356 2.84 13.86 30.86
C LYS A 356 3.56 13.38 32.13
N LYS A 357 4.54 14.15 32.63
CA LYS A 357 5.23 13.86 33.91
C LYS A 357 4.19 13.73 35.02
N GLY A 358 4.09 12.54 35.64
CA GLY A 358 3.18 12.24 36.76
C GLY A 358 2.17 11.11 36.52
N TRP A 359 1.98 10.63 35.28
CA TRP A 359 0.97 9.58 35.00
C TRP A 359 1.35 8.18 35.52
N PHE A 360 2.65 7.84 35.53
CA PHE A 360 3.13 6.51 35.94
C PHE A 360 2.96 6.20 37.43
N SER A 361 2.67 7.18 38.30
CA SER A 361 2.43 6.92 39.73
C SER A 361 1.00 6.47 40.05
N SER A 362 0.02 6.73 39.17
CA SER A 362 -1.37 6.28 39.36
C SER A 362 -1.57 4.84 38.86
N TRP A 363 -1.05 4.54 37.67
CA TRP A 363 -1.27 3.26 36.98
C TRP A 363 -0.76 2.03 37.75
N LYS A 364 0.34 2.15 38.51
CA LYS A 364 0.82 1.05 39.35
C LYS A 364 -0.07 0.75 40.55
N ARG A 365 -0.87 1.72 40.99
CA ARG A 365 -1.65 1.60 42.23
C ARG A 365 -3.08 1.13 41.95
N ASP A 366 -3.61 1.46 40.77
CA ASP A 366 -4.98 1.13 40.39
C ASP A 366 -5.10 -0.31 39.80
N GLY A 367 -4.03 -0.84 39.18
CA GLY A 367 -4.02 -2.19 38.58
C GLY A 367 -3.94 -3.35 39.60
N GLU A 368 -3.19 -3.21 40.68
CA GLU A 368 -3.06 -4.27 41.72
C GLU A 368 -4.33 -4.43 42.56
N GLU A 369 -5.14 -3.36 42.70
CA GLU A 369 -6.36 -3.37 43.51
C GLU A 369 -7.60 -3.90 42.75
N GLU A 370 -7.56 -3.87 41.40
CA GLU A 370 -8.67 -4.34 40.55
C GLU A 370 -8.54 -5.83 40.20
N GLU A 371 -7.31 -6.33 40.07
CA GLU A 371 -7.02 -7.75 39.77
C GLU A 371 -7.27 -8.66 40.98
N THR A 372 -7.03 -8.17 42.21
CA THR A 372 -7.37 -8.85 43.46
C THR A 372 -8.88 -8.97 43.67
N LYS A 373 -9.66 -7.94 43.32
CA LYS A 373 -11.13 -7.95 43.44
C LYS A 373 -11.82 -8.86 42.41
N LYS A 374 -11.26 -9.03 41.20
CA LYS A 374 -11.79 -9.93 40.18
C LYS A 374 -11.55 -11.41 40.47
N ASN A 375 -10.41 -11.76 41.06
CA ASN A 375 -10.12 -13.15 41.42
C ASN A 375 -10.94 -13.66 42.61
N GLN A 376 -11.26 -12.79 43.57
CA GLN A 376 -12.09 -13.15 44.73
C GLN A 376 -13.56 -13.43 44.34
N LYS A 377 -14.11 -12.67 43.38
CA LYS A 377 -15.49 -12.84 42.88
C LYS A 377 -15.68 -14.05 41.96
N ARG A 378 -14.58 -14.60 41.42
CA ARG A 378 -14.59 -15.77 40.52
C ARG A 378 -14.51 -17.10 41.29
N GLN A 379 -14.00 -17.09 42.52
CA GLN A 379 -13.96 -18.28 43.39
C GLN A 379 -15.29 -18.53 44.14
N GLU A 380 -16.11 -17.51 44.40
CA GLU A 380 -17.42 -17.69 45.05
C GLU A 380 -18.50 -18.26 44.11
N ASN A 381 -18.38 -18.08 42.79
CA ASN A 381 -19.38 -18.53 41.81
C ASN A 381 -19.24 -20.00 41.35
N VAL A 382 -18.13 -20.67 41.69
CA VAL A 382 -17.87 -22.06 41.28
C VAL A 382 -18.34 -23.08 42.33
N ALA A 383 -18.61 -22.65 43.57
CA ALA A 383 -19.04 -23.51 44.67
C ALA A 383 -20.56 -23.86 44.66
N GLY A 384 -21.36 -23.32 43.73
CA GLY A 384 -22.83 -23.40 43.76
C GLY A 384 -23.50 -24.32 42.73
N TRP A 385 -22.76 -25.06 41.89
CA TRP A 385 -23.34 -25.69 40.67
C TRP A 385 -23.16 -27.22 40.53
N LEU A 386 -22.87 -27.96 41.61
CA LEU A 386 -22.75 -29.42 41.55
C LEU A 386 -23.60 -30.13 42.60
N GLU A 387 -24.91 -30.23 42.37
CA GLU A 387 -25.73 -31.27 43.00
C GLU A 387 -27.02 -31.53 42.19
N GLY A 388 -27.19 -32.76 41.66
CA GLY A 388 -28.51 -33.33 41.46
C GLY A 388 -28.84 -34.03 40.13
N GLN A 389 -28.77 -35.37 40.17
CA GLN A 389 -29.75 -36.35 39.66
C GLN A 389 -29.55 -37.05 38.30
N SER A 390 -29.84 -38.36 38.33
CA SER A 390 -29.72 -39.38 37.26
C SER A 390 -31.08 -40.07 36.98
N PRO A 391 -31.23 -40.87 35.91
CA PRO A 391 -32.47 -40.98 35.11
C PRO A 391 -33.15 -42.36 35.11
N ARG A 392 -34.43 -42.42 34.71
CA ARG A 392 -35.22 -43.57 34.14
C ARG A 392 -36.46 -42.97 33.44
N GLY A 393 -37.05 -43.44 32.34
CA GLY A 393 -36.93 -44.59 31.45
C GLY A 393 -38.00 -44.45 30.32
N SER A 394 -37.83 -45.20 29.23
CA SER A 394 -38.38 -44.98 27.87
C SER A 394 -39.77 -45.57 27.56
N ARG A 395 -40.48 -45.02 26.56
CA ARG A 395 -40.92 -45.66 25.27
C ARG A 395 -42.16 -44.97 24.67
N GLY A 396 -42.11 -44.61 23.38
CA GLY A 396 -43.31 -44.37 22.56
C GLY A 396 -43.28 -43.25 21.52
N VAL A 397 -42.12 -42.69 21.12
CA VAL A 397 -42.10 -41.44 20.32
C VAL A 397 -41.03 -41.48 19.20
N ASN A 398 -41.08 -42.42 18.27
CA ASN A 398 -40.03 -42.52 17.22
C ASN A 398 -40.44 -42.07 15.81
N GLU A 399 -41.72 -41.89 15.48
CA GLU A 399 -42.13 -41.40 14.15
C GLU A 399 -42.48 -39.91 14.13
N ALA A 400 -43.20 -39.39 15.13
CA ALA A 400 -43.46 -37.95 15.26
C ALA A 400 -42.20 -37.14 15.65
N LEU A 401 -41.22 -37.79 16.29
CA LEU A 401 -40.01 -37.14 16.77
C LEU A 401 -38.96 -36.94 15.67
N MET A 402 -39.01 -37.72 14.59
CA MET A 402 -38.08 -37.57 13.44
C MET A 402 -38.47 -36.34 12.60
N SER A 403 -39.77 -36.16 12.30
CA SER A 403 -40.27 -34.96 11.61
C SER A 403 -40.10 -33.69 12.45
N LYS A 404 -40.38 -33.75 13.76
CA LYS A 404 -40.19 -32.59 14.65
C LYS A 404 -38.72 -32.25 14.88
N ARG A 405 -37.82 -33.24 14.85
CA ARG A 405 -36.37 -33.04 14.95
C ARG A 405 -35.76 -32.54 13.65
N GLU A 406 -36.32 -32.88 12.50
CA GLU A 406 -35.95 -32.28 11.21
C GLU A 406 -36.41 -30.81 11.13
N GLU A 407 -37.61 -30.49 11.59
CA GLU A 407 -38.10 -29.10 11.69
C GLU A 407 -37.32 -28.28 12.74
N GLU A 408 -37.00 -28.85 13.91
CA GLU A 408 -36.17 -28.19 14.93
C GLU A 408 -34.71 -28.03 14.47
N ASN A 409 -34.16 -29.00 13.73
CA ASN A 409 -32.82 -28.88 13.14
C ASN A 409 -32.80 -27.83 12.02
N GLN A 410 -33.82 -27.77 11.15
CA GLN A 410 -33.94 -26.74 10.13
C GLN A 410 -34.18 -25.36 10.74
N ALA A 411 -34.98 -25.26 11.81
CA ALA A 411 -35.16 -24.01 12.55
C ALA A 411 -33.87 -23.60 13.27
N GLN A 412 -33.12 -24.53 13.85
CA GLN A 412 -31.81 -24.25 14.43
C GLN A 412 -30.76 -23.89 13.39
N GLU A 413 -30.78 -24.49 12.21
CA GLU A 413 -29.90 -24.13 11.09
C GLU A 413 -30.28 -22.76 10.53
N GLN A 414 -31.56 -22.46 10.33
CA GLN A 414 -32.02 -21.12 9.92
C GLN A 414 -31.77 -20.06 10.98
N MET A 415 -31.91 -20.39 12.27
CA MET A 415 -31.52 -19.50 13.37
C MET A 415 -30.02 -19.27 13.41
N LYS A 416 -29.19 -20.32 13.27
CA LYS A 416 -27.73 -20.20 13.20
C LYS A 416 -27.27 -19.44 11.97
N GLU A 417 -27.91 -19.66 10.82
CA GLU A 417 -27.62 -18.94 9.58
C GLU A 417 -28.06 -17.47 9.70
N GLY A 418 -29.19 -17.20 10.36
CA GLY A 418 -29.65 -15.84 10.69
C GLY A 418 -28.73 -15.12 11.67
N GLU A 419 -28.31 -15.80 12.74
CA GLU A 419 -27.40 -15.31 13.78
C GLU A 419 -26.00 -15.03 13.21
N HIS A 420 -25.47 -15.94 12.36
CA HIS A 420 -24.23 -15.75 11.63
C HIS A 420 -24.34 -14.58 10.62
N LYS A 421 -25.49 -14.39 9.96
CA LYS A 421 -25.71 -13.25 9.06
C LYS A 421 -25.73 -11.91 9.80
N THR A 422 -26.32 -11.85 11.00
CA THR A 422 -26.29 -10.64 11.82
C THR A 422 -24.89 -10.33 12.34
N ASP A 423 -24.13 -11.36 12.74
CA ASP A 423 -22.76 -11.23 13.27
C ASP A 423 -21.78 -10.66 12.24
N GLU A 424 -21.83 -11.13 10.98
CA GLU A 424 -20.93 -10.63 9.92
C GLU A 424 -21.14 -9.15 9.58
N LEU A 425 -22.40 -8.72 9.59
CA LEU A 425 -22.73 -7.32 9.37
C LEU A 425 -22.30 -6.44 10.56
N ASP A 426 -22.45 -6.93 11.78
CA ASP A 426 -22.01 -6.19 12.98
C ASP A 426 -20.48 -6.07 13.04
N LYS A 427 -19.73 -7.10 12.61
CA LYS A 427 -18.28 -7.02 12.39
C LYS A 427 -17.92 -5.95 11.35
N TRP A 428 -18.63 -5.88 10.23
CA TRP A 428 -18.41 -4.84 9.22
C TRP A 428 -18.71 -3.43 9.76
N ARG A 429 -19.81 -3.25 10.51
CA ARG A 429 -20.14 -1.96 11.15
C ARG A 429 -19.07 -1.54 12.16
N ALA A 430 -18.52 -2.48 12.92
CA ALA A 430 -17.40 -2.20 13.82
C ALA A 430 -16.15 -1.71 13.05
N LEU A 431 -15.90 -2.25 11.85
CA LEU A 431 -14.83 -1.78 10.98
C LEU A 431 -15.08 -0.39 10.39
N GLN A 432 -16.32 -0.09 10.01
CA GLN A 432 -16.66 1.27 9.56
C GLN A 432 -16.44 2.28 10.69
N LYS A 433 -16.93 1.94 11.89
CA LYS A 433 -16.77 2.80 13.07
C LYS A 433 -15.30 3.08 13.40
N ILE A 434 -14.46 2.05 13.45
CA ILE A 434 -13.03 2.27 13.71
C ILE A 434 -12.37 3.08 12.58
N ALA A 435 -12.77 2.88 11.32
CA ALA A 435 -12.23 3.61 10.19
C ALA A 435 -12.57 5.11 10.27
N GLU A 436 -13.80 5.44 10.68
CA GLU A 436 -14.22 6.81 10.96
C GLU A 436 -13.42 7.41 12.13
N GLU A 437 -13.23 6.67 13.22
CA GLU A 437 -12.40 7.11 14.35
C GLU A 437 -10.95 7.38 13.91
N MET A 438 -10.37 6.53 13.07
CA MET A 438 -9.02 6.69 12.49
C MET A 438 -8.94 7.91 11.56
N TYR A 439 -9.99 8.13 10.75
CA TYR A 439 -10.10 9.30 9.87
C TYR A 439 -10.16 10.60 10.68
N HIS A 440 -11.01 10.66 11.71
CA HIS A 440 -11.08 11.79 12.63
C HIS A 440 -9.77 12.00 13.39
N TYR A 441 -9.12 10.91 13.81
CA TYR A 441 -7.80 10.99 14.42
C TYR A 441 -6.77 11.66 13.49
N LYS A 442 -6.83 11.43 12.17
CA LYS A 442 -5.99 12.15 11.19
C LYS A 442 -6.37 13.62 11.05
N HIS A 443 -7.66 13.90 10.85
CA HIS A 443 -8.12 15.22 10.38
C HIS A 443 -8.35 16.23 11.50
N ASP A 444 -8.72 15.77 12.70
CA ASP A 444 -9.05 16.64 13.84
C ASP A 444 -7.85 16.81 14.80
N SER A 445 -6.72 16.16 14.51
CA SER A 445 -5.52 16.23 15.33
C SER A 445 -4.82 17.59 15.22
N LYS A 446 -4.68 18.26 16.37
CA LYS A 446 -3.87 19.49 16.51
C LYS A 446 -2.38 19.27 16.24
N ARG A 447 -1.92 18.02 16.15
CA ARG A 447 -0.52 17.65 15.89
C ARG A 447 -0.19 17.61 14.39
N GLY A 448 -1.19 17.82 13.54
CA GLY A 448 -1.10 17.70 12.09
C GLY A 448 -1.49 16.31 11.58
N ARG A 449 -1.81 16.24 10.28
CA ARG A 449 -2.36 15.04 9.61
C ARG A 449 -1.37 13.88 9.44
N ASN A 450 -0.06 14.17 9.44
CA ASN A 450 0.98 13.24 8.98
C ASN A 450 1.96 12.81 10.08
N THR A 451 1.52 12.75 11.34
CA THR A 451 2.39 12.37 12.48
C THR A 451 3.00 10.97 12.35
N TRP A 452 2.30 10.07 11.66
CA TRP A 452 2.71 8.68 11.41
C TRP A 452 3.98 8.52 10.58
N GLN A 453 4.32 9.53 9.78
CA GLN A 453 5.52 9.54 8.94
C GLN A 453 6.82 9.49 9.76
N LEU A 454 6.72 9.73 11.07
CA LEU A 454 7.79 9.62 12.05
C LEU A 454 7.58 8.45 13.03
N GLY A 455 6.65 7.52 12.77
CA GLY A 455 6.40 6.37 13.66
C GLY A 455 7.53 5.34 13.65
N GLN A 456 8.02 4.98 12.46
CA GLN A 456 9.22 4.15 12.31
C GLN A 456 10.47 5.06 12.29
N GLN A 457 11.40 4.85 13.22
CA GLN A 457 12.61 5.68 13.37
C GLN A 457 13.92 4.86 13.54
N GLY A 458 13.83 3.52 13.52
CA GLY A 458 14.97 2.63 13.74
C GLY A 458 15.80 2.39 12.48
N GLY A 459 16.53 1.27 12.48
CA GLY A 459 17.39 0.87 11.36
C GLY A 459 18.78 1.51 11.34
N GLN A 460 19.20 2.19 12.42
CA GLN A 460 20.56 2.71 12.51
C GLN A 460 21.58 1.56 12.41
N GLY A 461 22.50 1.66 11.45
CA GLY A 461 23.48 0.61 11.14
C GLY A 461 23.07 -0.32 10.00
N GLU A 462 21.83 -0.23 9.52
CA GLU A 462 21.36 -0.97 8.35
C GLU A 462 21.76 -0.25 7.04
N PRO A 463 21.80 -0.98 5.90
CA PRO A 463 21.98 -0.36 4.59
C PRO A 463 20.92 0.70 4.29
N PHE A 464 21.31 1.78 3.60
CA PHE A 464 20.40 2.86 3.20
C PHE A 464 19.64 3.54 4.36
N TYR A 465 20.17 3.47 5.57
CA TYR A 465 19.60 4.17 6.72
C TYR A 465 19.63 5.69 6.54
N TYR A 466 18.47 6.31 6.77
CA TYR A 466 18.32 7.76 6.91
C TYR A 466 17.55 8.09 8.19
N PRO A 467 17.95 9.14 8.95
CA PRO A 467 17.14 9.60 10.07
C PRO A 467 15.75 10.03 9.59
N ALA A 468 14.68 9.48 10.20
CA ALA A 468 13.29 9.75 9.81
C ALA A 468 12.96 11.26 9.77
N ALA A 469 13.46 12.02 10.75
CA ALA A 469 13.30 13.48 10.79
C ALA A 469 14.02 14.19 9.62
N GLY A 470 15.15 13.64 9.14
CA GLY A 470 15.85 14.13 7.97
C GLY A 470 15.04 13.94 6.68
N ILE A 471 14.45 12.75 6.50
CA ILE A 471 13.56 12.45 5.37
C ILE A 471 12.36 13.42 5.37
N ALA A 472 11.69 13.56 6.52
CA ALA A 472 10.55 14.46 6.65
C ALA A 472 10.91 15.90 6.28
N LYS A 473 12.05 16.41 6.76
CA LYS A 473 12.51 17.76 6.41
C LYS A 473 12.87 17.89 4.92
N GLY A 474 13.45 16.85 4.32
CA GLY A 474 13.72 16.83 2.88
C GLY A 474 12.46 16.99 2.03
N ILE A 475 11.40 16.23 2.37
CA ILE A 475 10.11 16.32 1.69
C ILE A 475 9.46 17.70 1.86
N GLU A 476 9.55 18.30 3.06
CA GLU A 476 9.06 19.66 3.31
C GLU A 476 9.79 20.69 2.44
N LEU A 477 11.12 20.62 2.33
CA LEU A 477 11.90 21.53 1.48
C LEU A 477 11.57 21.37 -0.01
N LEU A 478 11.39 20.13 -0.48
CA LEU A 478 10.99 19.86 -1.86
C LEU A 478 9.56 20.35 -2.13
N THR A 479 8.67 20.22 -1.16
CA THR A 479 7.32 20.79 -1.22
C THR A 479 7.37 22.32 -1.36
N GLU A 480 8.11 23.01 -0.51
CA GLU A 480 8.27 24.47 -0.58
C GLU A 480 8.86 24.92 -1.92
N THR A 481 9.81 24.14 -2.45
CA THR A 481 10.40 24.38 -3.77
C THR A 481 9.35 24.20 -4.86
N GLY A 482 8.50 23.17 -4.79
CA GLY A 482 7.40 22.96 -5.71
C GLY A 482 6.42 24.12 -5.76
N TYR A 483 6.04 24.68 -4.61
CA TYR A 483 5.21 25.89 -4.55
C TYR A 483 5.86 27.08 -5.28
N LYS A 484 7.18 27.25 -5.18
CA LYS A 484 7.89 28.32 -5.89
C LYS A 484 7.86 28.08 -7.41
N VAL A 485 8.16 26.86 -7.85
CA VAL A 485 8.11 26.49 -9.27
C VAL A 485 6.71 26.71 -9.84
N TYR A 486 5.68 26.20 -9.17
CA TYR A 486 4.28 26.39 -9.57
C TYR A 486 3.91 27.87 -9.76
N ARG A 487 4.30 28.71 -8.79
CA ARG A 487 4.06 30.16 -8.82
C ARG A 487 4.76 30.85 -9.99
N GLU A 488 6.02 30.53 -10.24
CA GLU A 488 6.75 31.09 -11.39
C GLU A 488 6.18 30.58 -12.73
N LYS A 489 5.80 29.30 -12.78
CA LYS A 489 5.19 28.68 -13.96
C LYS A 489 3.91 29.39 -14.35
N TRP A 490 3.00 29.63 -13.41
CA TRP A 490 1.68 30.15 -13.74
C TRP A 490 1.52 31.64 -13.57
N GLY A 491 2.46 32.31 -12.90
CA GLY A 491 2.25 33.69 -12.46
C GLY A 491 1.05 33.81 -11.51
N HIS A 492 0.57 32.70 -10.93
CA HIS A 492 -0.54 32.63 -9.96
C HIS A 492 -0.17 31.83 -8.69
N LYS A 493 -0.75 32.19 -7.52
CA LYS A 493 -0.39 31.61 -6.20
C LYS A 493 -1.20 30.39 -5.79
N ASP A 494 -2.46 30.35 -6.19
CA ASP A 494 -3.45 29.42 -5.69
C ASP A 494 -3.85 28.41 -6.78
N CYS A 495 -4.75 27.47 -6.46
CA CYS A 495 -5.12 26.37 -7.35
C CYS A 495 -6.20 26.73 -8.39
N ASP A 496 -6.73 27.95 -8.34
CA ASP A 496 -7.80 28.48 -9.17
C ASP A 496 -7.29 29.20 -10.43
N LEU A 497 -6.39 28.53 -11.14
CA LEU A 497 -5.74 29.01 -12.37
C LEU A 497 -6.75 29.48 -13.42
N ILE A 498 -7.89 28.80 -13.54
CA ILE A 498 -8.91 29.11 -14.55
C ILE A 498 -9.88 30.19 -14.06
N THR A 499 -10.45 30.02 -12.85
CA THR A 499 -11.56 30.85 -12.39
C THR A 499 -11.12 32.21 -11.87
N LYS A 500 -9.95 32.31 -11.22
CA LYS A 500 -9.38 33.59 -10.76
C LYS A 500 -8.15 34.00 -11.56
N GLY A 501 -7.29 33.05 -11.92
CA GLY A 501 -6.11 33.34 -12.73
C GLY A 501 -6.46 33.71 -14.17
N HIS A 502 -7.64 33.33 -14.67
CA HIS A 502 -8.05 33.47 -16.08
C HIS A 502 -7.03 32.90 -17.07
N LEU A 503 -6.31 31.86 -16.66
CA LEU A 503 -5.23 31.26 -17.43
C LEU A 503 -5.75 30.15 -18.34
N SER A 504 -5.03 29.97 -19.44
CA SER A 504 -5.19 28.90 -20.41
C SER A 504 -3.99 27.96 -20.40
N PHE A 505 -4.11 26.82 -21.10
CA PHE A 505 -3.07 25.81 -21.14
C PHE A 505 -1.71 26.36 -21.63
N ASP A 506 -1.72 27.29 -22.57
CA ASP A 506 -0.50 27.82 -23.21
C ASP A 506 0.21 28.92 -22.42
N ASP A 507 -0.37 29.35 -21.29
CA ASP A 507 0.15 30.44 -20.46
C ASP A 507 1.31 30.02 -19.54
N GLN A 508 1.58 28.71 -19.45
CA GLN A 508 2.70 28.14 -18.71
C GLN A 508 4.02 28.84 -19.03
N TRP A 509 4.68 29.36 -18.01
CA TRP A 509 5.94 30.10 -18.00
C TRP A 509 5.93 31.45 -18.74
N LYS A 510 4.75 32.00 -19.07
CA LYS A 510 4.63 33.26 -19.82
C LYS A 510 4.01 34.41 -19.03
N VAL A 511 3.30 34.09 -17.95
CA VAL A 511 2.49 35.05 -17.21
C VAL A 511 3.30 35.73 -16.11
N LYS A 512 3.15 37.05 -15.98
CA LYS A 512 3.71 37.81 -14.86
C LYS A 512 2.91 37.51 -13.60
N LYS A 513 3.60 37.49 -12.45
CA LYS A 513 2.98 37.35 -11.13
C LYS A 513 1.83 38.33 -10.94
N ASP A 514 0.69 37.82 -10.49
CA ASP A 514 -0.51 38.62 -10.18
C ASP A 514 -0.59 39.04 -8.70
N TRP A 515 0.46 38.76 -7.92
CA TRP A 515 0.59 39.21 -6.53
C TRP A 515 1.83 40.07 -6.30
N TRP A 516 1.77 40.81 -5.19
CA TRP A 516 2.90 41.58 -4.66
C TRP A 516 3.35 40.93 -3.35
N PHE A 517 4.66 40.64 -3.26
CA PHE A 517 5.38 39.94 -2.16
C PHE A 517 5.17 38.41 -2.07
#